data_AF-A0A966C6Q9-F1
#
_entry.id   AF-A0A966C6Q9-F1
#
_cell.length_a   1.000
_cell.length_b   1.000
_cell.length_c   1.000
_cell.angle_alpha   90.00
_cell.angle_beta   90.00
_cell.angle_gamma   90.00
#
_symmetry.space_group_name_H-M   'P 1'
#
loop_
_entity.id
_entity.type
_entity.pdbx_description
1 polymer ?
#
loop_
_entity_poly.entity_id
_entity_poly.type
_entity_poly.pdbx_seq_one_letter_code
_entity_poly.pdbx_strand_id
1 'polypeptide(L)'
;MDVYPRPGKRSGAYSNGVFGVHPFVLTNYNDDYESVSTMAHEWGHTMHSQLANAAQPFPTSDYSIFIAEVASTFNEALLLDKMLAAAKSDDDKLILLGSALETMRGTFFRQTMFAEFELATHTAAENGETLTGQRLSKIY
;
A
#
# COMPACT_ATOMS: atom_id res chain seq x y z
N MET A 1 -13.78 13.00 -4.13
CA MET A 1 -12.44 12.88 -3.52
C MET A 1 -12.27 14.00 -2.49
N ASP A 2 -11.62 13.71 -1.36
CA ASP A 2 -11.26 14.68 -0.31
C ASP A 2 -9.73 14.77 -0.19
N VAL A 3 -9.14 15.86 -0.71
CA VAL A 3 -7.73 15.89 -1.15
C VAL A 3 -6.75 16.46 -0.12
N TYR A 4 -7.04 17.65 0.41
CA TYR A 4 -6.04 18.41 1.19
C TYR A 4 -6.14 18.15 2.70
N PRO A 5 -5.04 18.23 3.45
CA PRO A 5 -5.06 18.14 4.91
C PRO A 5 -5.82 19.31 5.53
N ARG A 6 -6.54 19.06 6.63
CA ARG A 6 -7.21 20.10 7.44
C ARG A 6 -7.33 19.68 8.90
N PRO A 7 -7.46 20.61 9.87
CA PRO A 7 -7.65 20.28 11.28
C PRO A 7 -8.81 19.30 11.47
N GLY A 8 -8.58 18.22 12.21
CA GLY A 8 -9.58 17.17 12.49
C GLY A 8 -9.81 16.17 11.36
N LYS A 9 -9.13 16.28 10.21
CA LYS A 9 -9.20 15.26 9.14
C LYS A 9 -8.39 14.02 9.53
N ARG A 10 -8.90 12.84 9.15
CA ARG A 10 -8.20 11.56 9.31
C ARG A 10 -6.85 11.57 8.55
N SER A 11 -5.81 11.04 9.19
CA SER A 11 -4.48 10.92 8.59
C SER A 11 -4.42 9.82 7.51
N GLY A 12 -3.36 9.84 6.71
CA GLY A 12 -3.11 8.85 5.66
C GLY A 12 -3.96 9.07 4.41
N ALA A 13 -4.16 8.00 3.66
CA ALA A 13 -5.06 7.95 2.52
C ALA A 13 -5.85 6.64 2.56
N TYR A 14 -7.00 6.62 1.89
CA TYR A 14 -7.74 5.39 1.60
C TYR A 14 -8.73 5.61 0.46
N SER A 15 -9.07 4.52 -0.19
CA SER A 15 -10.25 4.37 -1.02
C SER A 15 -11.31 3.54 -0.30
N ASN A 16 -12.58 3.81 -0.59
CA ASN A 16 -13.69 3.01 -0.12
C ASN A 16 -14.68 2.79 -1.26
N GLY A 17 -14.85 1.53 -1.65
CA GLY A 17 -15.82 1.10 -2.65
C GLY A 17 -17.14 0.69 -1.99
N VAL A 18 -18.26 1.07 -2.58
CA VAL A 18 -19.60 0.59 -2.19
C VAL A 18 -20.27 0.06 -3.45
N PHE A 19 -20.79 -1.16 -3.41
CA PHE A 19 -21.42 -1.77 -4.58
C PHE A 19 -22.57 -0.91 -5.11
N GLY A 20 -22.58 -0.68 -6.42
CA GLY A 20 -23.59 0.14 -7.10
C GLY A 20 -23.50 1.65 -6.83
N VAL A 21 -22.46 2.12 -6.12
CA VAL A 21 -22.24 3.55 -5.83
C VAL A 21 -20.87 3.97 -6.34
N HIS A 22 -20.73 5.27 -6.63
CA HIS A 22 -19.43 5.84 -6.97
C HIS A 22 -18.43 5.69 -5.80
N PRO A 23 -17.12 5.60 -6.07
CA PRO A 23 -16.13 5.37 -5.03
C PRO A 23 -15.86 6.65 -4.23
N PHE A 24 -15.31 6.48 -3.03
CA PHE A 24 -14.82 7.56 -2.18
C PHE A 24 -13.32 7.43 -2.00
N VAL A 25 -12.59 8.54 -2.14
CA VAL A 25 -11.14 8.59 -1.95
C VAL A 25 -10.82 9.75 -1.03
N LEU A 26 -10.06 9.47 0.02
CA LEU A 26 -9.49 10.45 0.95
C LEU A 26 -7.98 10.39 0.84
N THR A 27 -7.35 11.55 0.69
CA THR A 27 -5.89 11.71 0.75
C THR A 27 -5.52 12.89 1.65
N ASN A 28 -4.23 13.02 1.96
CA ASN A 28 -3.66 14.21 2.57
C ASN A 28 -2.49 14.69 1.68
N TYR A 29 -2.83 15.39 0.60
CA TYR A 29 -1.90 15.79 -0.46
C TYR A 29 -1.07 17.03 -0.07
N ASN A 30 0.25 16.93 -0.19
CA ASN A 30 1.23 17.96 0.21
C ASN A 30 2.08 18.49 -0.96
N ASP A 31 1.57 18.42 -2.20
CA ASP A 31 2.24 18.94 -3.40
C ASP A 31 3.64 18.33 -3.68
N ASP A 32 3.86 17.07 -3.29
CA ASP A 32 5.08 16.31 -3.53
C ASP A 32 4.84 15.01 -4.30
N TYR A 33 5.93 14.37 -4.76
CA TYR A 33 5.86 13.10 -5.50
C TYR A 33 5.17 11.99 -4.69
N GLU A 34 5.47 11.90 -3.40
CA GLU A 34 4.89 10.89 -2.50
C GLU A 34 3.37 11.04 -2.40
N SER A 35 2.85 12.27 -2.39
CA SER A 35 1.42 12.54 -2.42
C SER A 35 0.78 12.12 -3.73
N VAL A 36 1.46 12.29 -4.87
CA VAL A 36 0.98 11.82 -6.19
C VAL A 36 1.00 10.30 -6.25
N SER A 37 2.06 9.67 -5.74
CA SER A 37 2.19 8.20 -5.67
C SER A 37 1.10 7.60 -4.79
N THR A 38 0.88 8.15 -3.59
CA THR A 38 -0.22 7.77 -2.69
C THR A 38 -1.59 7.94 -3.36
N MET A 39 -1.78 9.01 -4.12
CA MET A 39 -3.01 9.20 -4.87
C MET A 39 -3.18 8.13 -5.96
N ALA A 40 -2.11 7.79 -6.70
CA ALA A 40 -2.12 6.73 -7.72
C ALA A 40 -2.44 5.35 -7.11
N HIS A 41 -1.91 5.07 -5.92
CA HIS A 41 -2.21 3.89 -5.11
C HIS A 41 -3.70 3.75 -4.85
N GLU A 42 -4.33 4.78 -4.26
CA GLU A 42 -5.76 4.75 -3.93
C GLU A 42 -6.65 4.69 -5.16
N TRP A 43 -6.22 5.30 -6.27
CA TRP A 43 -6.92 5.16 -7.55
C TRP A 43 -6.80 3.75 -8.12
N GLY A 44 -5.75 2.99 -7.81
CA GLY A 44 -5.64 1.57 -8.15
C GLY A 44 -6.70 0.73 -7.47
N HIS A 45 -6.84 0.87 -6.15
CA HIS A 45 -7.94 0.22 -5.41
C HIS A 45 -9.31 0.66 -5.91
N THR A 46 -9.48 1.96 -6.17
CA THR A 46 -10.73 2.52 -6.69
C THR A 46 -11.12 1.89 -8.02
N MET A 47 -10.19 1.79 -8.96
CA MET A 47 -10.43 1.14 -10.25
C MET A 47 -10.68 -0.35 -10.09
N HIS A 48 -9.94 -1.05 -9.23
CA HIS A 48 -10.16 -2.47 -8.94
C HIS A 48 -11.59 -2.71 -8.43
N SER A 49 -12.04 -1.94 -7.45
CA SER A 49 -13.42 -1.99 -6.93
C SER A 49 -14.47 -1.67 -8.00
N GLN A 50 -14.27 -0.62 -8.79
CA GLN A 50 -15.25 -0.23 -9.83
C GLN A 50 -15.38 -1.30 -10.92
N LEU A 51 -14.25 -1.87 -11.37
CA LEU A 51 -14.25 -2.92 -12.40
C LEU A 51 -14.84 -4.23 -11.86
N ALA A 52 -14.52 -4.62 -10.62
CA ALA A 52 -15.09 -5.79 -9.98
C ALA A 52 -16.62 -5.65 -9.81
N ASN A 53 -17.09 -4.51 -9.29
CA ASN A 53 -18.52 -4.22 -9.15
C ASN A 53 -19.29 -4.23 -10.47
N ALA A 54 -18.64 -3.80 -11.57
CA ALA A 54 -19.26 -3.81 -12.90
C ALA A 54 -19.32 -5.21 -13.52
N ALA A 55 -18.38 -6.10 -13.19
CA ALA A 55 -18.25 -7.42 -13.78
C ALA A 55 -18.87 -8.55 -12.95
N GLN A 56 -19.10 -8.33 -11.65
CA GLN A 56 -19.54 -9.35 -10.70
C GLN A 56 -20.82 -8.93 -9.98
N PRO A 57 -21.71 -9.88 -9.63
CA PRO A 57 -22.83 -9.59 -8.75
C PRO A 57 -22.35 -9.28 -7.33
N PHE A 58 -23.18 -8.57 -6.55
CA PHE A 58 -22.86 -8.14 -5.17
C PHE A 58 -22.21 -9.20 -4.28
N PRO A 59 -22.66 -10.49 -4.24
CA PRO A 59 -22.06 -11.49 -3.37
C PRO A 59 -20.61 -11.86 -3.71
N THR A 60 -20.13 -11.53 -4.91
CA THR A 60 -18.81 -11.92 -5.43
C THR A 60 -18.03 -10.74 -6.01
N SER A 61 -18.45 -9.51 -5.73
CA SER A 61 -17.76 -8.31 -6.21
C SER A 61 -16.56 -7.92 -5.36
N ASP A 62 -16.52 -8.35 -4.11
CA ASP A 62 -15.37 -8.14 -3.23
C ASP A 62 -14.23 -9.09 -3.61
N TYR A 63 -13.00 -8.57 -3.57
CA TYR A 63 -11.78 -9.34 -3.79
C TYR A 63 -11.09 -9.64 -2.47
N SER A 64 -10.30 -10.73 -2.44
CA SER A 64 -9.57 -11.11 -1.25
C SER A 64 -8.45 -10.12 -0.94
N ILE A 65 -8.08 -10.02 0.35
CA ILE A 65 -6.96 -9.21 0.82
C ILE A 65 -5.66 -9.59 0.08
N PHE A 66 -5.51 -10.86 -0.30
CA PHE A 66 -4.34 -11.36 -1.02
C PHE A 66 -4.07 -10.62 -2.35
N ILE A 67 -5.12 -10.19 -3.06
CA ILE A 67 -4.98 -9.47 -4.34
C ILE A 67 -5.30 -7.98 -4.26
N ALA A 68 -5.68 -7.48 -3.08
CA ALA A 68 -6.16 -6.11 -2.91
C ALA A 68 -5.12 -5.05 -3.32
N GLU A 69 -3.84 -5.33 -3.03
CA GLU A 69 -2.71 -4.43 -3.29
C GLU A 69 -2.13 -4.51 -4.71
N VAL A 70 -2.61 -5.44 -5.54
CA VAL A 70 -2.02 -5.65 -6.88
C VAL A 70 -2.27 -4.44 -7.78
N ALA A 71 -3.50 -3.91 -7.78
CA ALA A 71 -3.86 -2.79 -8.63
C ALA A 71 -3.24 -1.46 -8.16
N SER A 72 -3.15 -1.24 -6.85
CA SER A 72 -2.56 -0.03 -6.26
C SER A 72 -1.05 0.03 -6.52
N THR A 73 -0.32 -1.05 -6.23
CA THR A 73 1.13 -1.14 -6.48
C THR A 73 1.48 -1.11 -7.96
N PHE A 74 0.65 -1.68 -8.83
CA PHE A 74 0.81 -1.56 -10.28
C PHE A 74 0.75 -0.08 -10.73
N ASN A 75 -0.21 0.68 -10.22
CA ASN A 75 -0.34 2.10 -10.57
C ASN A 75 0.84 2.95 -10.10
N GLU A 76 1.39 2.67 -8.92
CA GLU A 76 2.63 3.31 -8.45
C GLU A 76 3.80 3.02 -9.39
N ALA A 77 3.97 1.75 -9.79
CA ALA A 77 5.02 1.36 -10.74
C ALA A 77 4.83 2.03 -12.11
N LEU A 78 3.60 2.15 -12.59
CA LEU A 78 3.27 2.84 -13.83
C LEU A 78 3.56 4.35 -13.75
N LEU A 79 3.26 4.98 -12.60
CA LEU A 79 3.61 6.37 -12.35
C LEU A 79 5.13 6.57 -12.35
N LEU A 80 5.86 5.71 -11.65
CA LEU A 80 7.32 5.75 -11.59
C LEU A 80 7.94 5.64 -12.99
N ASP A 81 7.52 4.66 -13.80
CA ASP A 81 7.97 4.47 -15.18
C ASP A 81 7.76 5.74 -16.02
N LYS A 82 6.55 6.31 -15.94
CA LYS A 82 6.21 7.55 -16.64
C LYS A 82 7.08 8.73 -16.18
N MET A 83 7.34 8.86 -14.89
CA MET A 83 8.15 9.95 -14.33
C MET A 83 9.63 9.81 -14.68
N LEU A 84 10.17 8.59 -14.66
CA LEU A 84 11.54 8.32 -15.11
C LEU A 84 11.74 8.64 -16.59
N ALA A 85 10.76 8.31 -17.44
CA ALA A 85 10.79 8.65 -18.86
C ALA A 85 10.73 10.16 -19.12
N ALA A 86 10.10 10.93 -18.21
CA ALA A 86 9.96 12.38 -18.31
C ALA A 86 11.04 13.19 -17.55
N ALA A 87 11.89 12.52 -16.76
CA ALA A 87 12.90 13.15 -15.93
C ALA A 87 13.94 13.91 -16.78
N LYS A 88 14.28 15.13 -16.36
CA LYS A 88 15.15 16.04 -17.15
C LYS A 88 16.59 16.06 -16.65
N SER A 89 16.82 15.61 -15.43
CA SER A 89 18.12 15.56 -14.78
C SER A 89 18.37 14.21 -14.12
N ASP A 90 19.64 13.93 -13.82
CA ASP A 90 20.00 12.75 -13.03
C ASP A 90 19.54 12.88 -11.57
N ASP A 91 19.45 14.11 -11.05
CA ASP A 91 18.90 14.39 -9.72
C ASP A 91 17.41 14.00 -9.61
N ASP A 92 16.60 14.33 -10.64
CA ASP A 92 15.19 13.91 -10.71
C ASP A 92 15.08 12.37 -10.67
N LYS A 93 15.92 11.68 -11.47
CA LYS A 93 15.95 10.22 -11.50
C LYS A 93 16.38 9.61 -10.18
N LEU A 94 17.38 10.22 -9.52
CA LEU A 94 17.89 9.74 -8.24
C LEU A 94 16.78 9.77 -7.17
N ILE A 95 16.00 10.84 -7.11
CA ILE A 95 14.87 10.96 -6.16
C ILE A 95 13.82 9.88 -6.43
N LEU A 96 13.42 9.70 -7.69
CA LEU A 96 12.42 8.71 -8.10
C LEU A 96 12.87 7.27 -7.80
N LEU A 97 14.10 6.92 -8.18
CA LEU A 97 14.67 5.59 -7.91
C LEU A 97 14.90 5.37 -6.42
N GLY A 98 15.32 6.40 -5.69
CA GLY A 98 15.45 6.37 -4.24
C GLY A 98 14.13 6.02 -3.56
N SER A 99 13.05 6.73 -3.91
CA SER A 99 11.69 6.44 -3.40
C SER A 99 11.25 5.00 -3.72
N ALA A 100 11.52 4.52 -4.93
CA ALA A 100 11.21 3.14 -5.34
C ALA A 100 11.97 2.09 -4.51
N LEU A 101 13.27 2.31 -4.24
CA LEU A 101 14.09 1.42 -3.42
C LEU A 101 13.64 1.42 -1.95
N GLU A 102 13.30 2.57 -1.40
CA GLU A 102 12.76 2.71 -0.04
C GLU A 102 11.44 1.97 0.10
N THR A 103 10.57 2.08 -0.90
CA THR A 103 9.31 1.33 -0.99
C THR A 103 9.58 -0.17 -1.02
N MET A 104 10.43 -0.66 -1.92
CA MET A 104 10.78 -2.08 -2.01
C MET A 104 11.37 -2.63 -0.69
N ARG A 105 12.26 -1.87 -0.04
CA ARG A 105 12.79 -2.24 1.28
C ARG A 105 11.67 -2.39 2.31
N GLY A 106 10.71 -1.46 2.32
CA GLY A 106 9.63 -1.39 3.30
C GLY A 106 8.50 -2.40 3.07
N THR A 107 8.19 -2.73 1.82
CA THR A 107 7.02 -3.55 1.43
C THR A 107 7.38 -4.98 1.06
N PHE A 108 8.63 -5.25 0.65
CA PHE A 108 9.08 -6.59 0.33
C PHE A 108 9.96 -7.15 1.45
N PHE A 109 11.19 -6.62 1.59
CA PHE A 109 12.18 -7.21 2.50
C PHE A 109 11.74 -7.15 3.97
N ARG A 110 11.29 -5.97 4.43
CA ARG A 110 10.87 -5.81 5.83
C ARG A 110 9.61 -6.63 6.16
N GLN A 111 8.68 -6.78 5.22
CA GLN A 111 7.46 -7.57 5.45
C GLN A 111 7.79 -9.06 5.54
N THR A 112 8.70 -9.58 4.70
CA THR A 112 9.19 -10.96 4.82
C THR A 112 9.89 -11.19 6.15
N MET A 113 10.71 -10.24 6.62
CA MET A 113 11.33 -10.32 7.95
C MET A 113 10.27 -10.37 9.07
N PHE A 114 9.19 -9.58 8.98
CA PHE A 114 8.08 -9.66 9.92
C PHE A 114 7.34 -11.00 9.86
N ALA A 115 7.14 -11.55 8.66
CA ALA A 115 6.51 -12.86 8.49
C ALA A 115 7.38 -14.00 9.07
N GLU A 116 8.70 -13.94 8.91
CA GLU A 116 9.63 -14.89 9.55
C GLU A 116 9.61 -14.79 11.07
N PHE A 117 9.59 -13.57 11.61
CA PHE A 117 9.42 -13.32 13.04
C PHE A 117 8.08 -13.85 13.56
N GLU A 118 6.99 -13.58 12.84
CA GLU A 118 5.66 -14.07 13.17
C GLU A 118 5.62 -15.60 13.18
N LEU A 119 6.17 -16.25 12.15
CA LEU A 119 6.26 -17.71 12.07
C LEU A 119 7.06 -18.31 13.24
N ALA A 120 8.23 -17.73 13.54
CA ALA A 120 9.10 -18.22 14.61
C ALA A 120 8.44 -18.08 16.00
N THR A 121 7.74 -16.97 16.25
CA THR A 121 7.03 -16.74 17.51
C THR A 121 5.84 -17.68 17.69
N HIS A 122 5.06 -17.92 16.63
CA HIS A 122 3.96 -18.90 16.66
C HIS A 122 4.48 -20.32 16.87
N THR A 123 5.54 -20.71 16.15
CA THR A 123 6.17 -22.03 16.29
C THR A 123 6.67 -22.27 17.73
N ALA A 124 7.31 -21.27 18.35
CA ALA A 124 7.73 -21.35 19.75
C ALA A 124 6.54 -21.58 20.70
N ALA A 125 5.44 -20.85 20.50
CA ALA A 125 4.23 -21.01 21.31
C ALA A 125 3.59 -22.40 21.12
N GLU A 126 3.53 -22.91 19.89
CA GLU A 126 3.02 -24.25 19.56
C GLU A 126 3.85 -25.36 20.23
N ASN A 127 5.17 -25.14 20.37
CA ASN A 127 6.07 -26.03 21.10
C ASN A 127 5.97 -25.89 22.64
N GLY A 128 5.05 -25.07 23.16
CA GLY A 128 4.84 -24.86 24.59
C GLY A 128 5.87 -23.94 25.25
N GLU A 129 6.63 -23.17 24.48
CA GLU A 129 7.63 -22.26 25.00
C GLU A 129 7.00 -20.92 25.44
N THR A 130 7.51 -20.33 26.52
CA THR A 130 7.05 -19.02 27.01
C THR A 130 7.63 -17.87 26.19
N LEU A 131 6.77 -17.03 25.60
CA LEU A 131 7.15 -15.82 24.88
C LEU A 131 7.37 -14.62 25.83
N THR A 132 8.53 -14.59 26.49
CA THR A 132 8.95 -13.40 27.26
C THR A 132 9.51 -12.31 26.35
N GLY A 133 9.53 -11.05 26.81
CA GLY A 133 10.13 -9.94 26.05
C GLY A 133 11.58 -10.21 25.64
N GLN A 134 12.39 -10.81 26.53
CA GLN A 134 13.78 -11.19 26.20
C GLN A 134 13.86 -12.26 25.10
N ARG A 135 12.89 -13.18 25.02
CA ARG A 135 12.86 -14.19 23.96
C ARG A 135 12.45 -13.56 22.63
N LEU A 136 11.41 -12.72 22.63
CA LEU A 136 10.97 -11.99 21.44
C LEU A 136 12.12 -11.15 20.86
N SER A 137 12.89 -10.44 21.70
CA SER A 137 14.06 -9.67 21.26
C SER A 137 15.24 -10.51 20.75
N LYS A 138 15.26 -11.83 20.97
CA LYS A 138 16.27 -12.74 20.40
C LYS A 138 15.82 -13.36 19.07
N ILE A 139 14.50 -13.47 18.87
CA ILE A 139 13.91 -13.97 17.62
C ILE A 139 13.94 -12.87 16.56
N TYR A 140 13.72 -11.63 16.97
CA TYR A 140 13.83 -10.42 16.13
C TYR A 140 15.29 -10.04 15.91
#